data_AF-A0A817Y3F0-F1
#
_entry.id   AF-A0A817Y3F0-F1
#
_cell.length_a   1.000
_cell.length_b   1.000
_cell.length_c   1.000
_cell.angle_alpha   90.00
_cell.angle_beta   90.00
_cell.angle_gamma   90.00
#
_symmetry.space_group_name_H-M   'P 1'
#
loop_
_entity.id
_entity.type
_entity.pdbx_description
1 polymer ?
#
loop_
_entity_poly.entity_id
_entity_poly.type
_entity_poly.pdbx_seq_one_letter_code
_entity_poly.pdbx_strand_id
1 'polypeptide(L)'
;MVPPPSGDQDWQFDKFSDGGSKDLVLNAQLKRYTRFLATHKQALRRIEDALGSNITQTWDFDLNPTELKYLPYEQVQVLDLIRTENKICNKIITVFAALCCECKFLVHECERKYLPAILFFGEGEQDAKEQQQTYMAQFVSLLQDLSCYVNRCNEVVVNILQQLSALYTPPGIQNGRSMRLMDVSDLHLPIIYDHLGDLLRCLITLDECFRSNVQIAEKWPAFKRIITSVKNNVDKVQIDLSRLPAFEKILVALEGQLLDGRIFQNCIEQIFDTAVTVTKNPLLQEEFALMIRQLLVNIEPKLGEFNELDGRLKYVGICALFCLHYQLYRVDDKRQLKAIWDVYKKVPIVYLCGNVSWTANKFLLDKYSQFAKLLDKKALQAVEQQRITYLQNKESSLTK
;
A
#
# COMPACT_ATOMS: atom_id res chain seq x y z
N MET A 1 -9.69 97.88 -16.03
CA MET A 1 -9.65 98.65 -17.30
C MET A 1 -8.20 98.71 -17.75
N VAL A 2 -7.88 98.09 -18.89
CA VAL A 2 -6.97 98.52 -19.98
C VAL A 2 -6.81 97.30 -20.91
N PRO A 3 -7.32 97.35 -22.15
CA PRO A 3 -6.88 96.52 -23.29
C PRO A 3 -5.88 97.32 -24.17
N PRO A 4 -5.42 96.82 -25.33
CA PRO A 4 -4.73 95.58 -25.68
C PRO A 4 -3.31 95.91 -26.24
N PRO A 5 -2.61 94.99 -26.95
CA PRO A 5 -2.50 95.30 -28.38
C PRO A 5 -2.70 94.10 -29.29
N SER A 6 -3.64 94.32 -30.19
CA SER A 6 -3.74 93.80 -31.55
C SER A 6 -2.41 93.79 -32.31
N GLY A 7 -2.16 92.71 -33.04
CA GLY A 7 -1.14 92.62 -34.07
C GLY A 7 -1.32 91.33 -34.85
N ASP A 8 -1.99 91.44 -36.00
CA ASP A 8 -2.36 90.37 -36.92
C ASP A 8 -1.19 89.44 -37.28
N GLN A 9 -1.43 88.13 -37.15
CA GLN A 9 -0.79 87.12 -37.98
C GLN A 9 -1.86 86.13 -38.41
N ASP A 10 -2.11 86.11 -39.71
CA ASP A 10 -2.93 85.10 -40.39
C ASP A 10 -2.51 83.70 -39.95
N TRP A 11 -3.35 83.08 -39.12
CA TRP A 11 -3.21 81.68 -38.78
C TRP A 11 -3.61 80.85 -40.01
N GLN A 12 -2.61 80.45 -40.81
CA GLN A 12 -2.77 79.29 -41.67
C GLN A 12 -2.82 78.05 -40.78
N PHE A 13 -3.98 77.40 -40.72
CA PHE A 13 -4.08 76.07 -40.14
C PHE A 13 -3.26 75.11 -40.99
N ASP A 14 -2.16 74.60 -40.43
CA ASP A 14 -1.50 73.41 -40.96
C ASP A 14 -2.56 72.32 -41.11
N LYS A 15 -2.66 71.77 -42.33
CA LYS A 15 -3.50 70.61 -42.60
C LYS A 15 -3.02 69.47 -41.71
N PHE A 16 -3.74 69.21 -40.63
CA PHE A 16 -3.55 68.03 -39.79
C PHE A 16 -3.68 66.78 -40.67
N SER A 17 -2.55 66.13 -40.97
CA SER A 17 -2.51 64.82 -41.62
C SER A 17 -2.88 63.74 -40.60
N ASP A 18 -4.16 63.66 -40.24
CA ASP A 18 -4.71 62.79 -39.20
C ASP A 18 -4.85 61.30 -39.62
N GLY A 19 -4.25 60.91 -40.76
CA GLY A 19 -4.28 59.52 -41.25
C GLY A 19 -3.14 58.64 -40.71
N GLY A 20 -1.90 59.16 -40.72
CA GLY A 20 -0.71 58.35 -40.41
C GLY A 20 -0.56 57.98 -38.93
N SER A 21 -0.90 58.91 -38.02
CA SER A 21 -0.76 58.67 -36.58
C SER A 21 -1.85 57.77 -36.01
N LYS A 22 -3.09 57.85 -36.52
CA LYS A 22 -4.19 56.96 -36.10
C LYS A 22 -3.94 55.52 -36.51
N ASP A 23 -3.46 55.30 -37.74
CA ASP A 23 -3.11 53.95 -38.20
C ASP A 23 -1.91 53.37 -37.44
N LEU A 24 -0.91 54.19 -37.07
CA LEU A 24 0.22 53.73 -36.27
C LEU A 24 -0.21 53.33 -34.85
N VAL A 25 -1.07 54.12 -34.22
CA VAL A 25 -1.61 53.84 -32.88
C VAL A 25 -2.54 52.62 -32.91
N LEU A 26 -3.38 52.48 -33.94
CA LEU A 26 -4.26 51.33 -34.15
C LEU A 26 -3.44 50.05 -34.36
N ASN A 27 -2.42 50.09 -35.21
CA ASN A 27 -1.52 48.96 -35.43
C ASN A 27 -0.73 48.59 -34.17
N ALA A 28 -0.33 49.58 -33.36
CA ALA A 28 0.33 49.33 -32.07
C ALA A 28 -0.63 48.67 -31.07
N GLN A 29 -1.90 49.10 -31.01
CA GLN A 29 -2.91 48.48 -30.17
C GLN A 29 -3.28 47.07 -30.64
N LEU A 30 -3.44 46.85 -31.95
CA LEU A 30 -3.69 45.52 -32.51
C LEU A 30 -2.55 44.56 -32.17
N LYS A 31 -1.28 44.99 -32.30
CA LYS A 31 -0.13 44.17 -31.90
C LYS A 31 -0.14 43.84 -30.40
N ARG A 32 -0.54 44.78 -29.53
CA ARG A 32 -0.69 44.53 -28.10
C ARG A 32 -1.81 43.54 -27.81
N TYR A 33 -2.97 43.67 -28.46
CA TYR A 33 -4.08 42.74 -28.32
C TYR A 33 -3.74 41.34 -28.82
N THR A 34 -3.10 41.22 -29.98
CA THR A 34 -2.65 39.93 -30.52
C THR A 34 -1.65 39.26 -29.58
N ARG A 35 -0.72 40.03 -29.00
CA ARG A 35 0.23 39.51 -28.01
C ARG A 35 -0.48 39.07 -26.74
N PHE A 36 -1.42 39.86 -26.23
CA PHE A 36 -2.25 39.48 -25.08
C PHE A 36 -3.04 38.20 -25.33
N LEU A 37 -3.73 38.08 -26.46
CA LEU A 37 -4.49 36.88 -26.83
C LEU A 37 -3.58 35.65 -26.97
N ALA A 38 -2.37 35.81 -27.52
CA ALA A 38 -1.40 34.73 -27.60
C ALA A 38 -0.94 34.27 -26.20
N THR A 39 -0.61 35.21 -25.31
CA THR A 39 -0.22 34.91 -23.93
C THR A 39 -1.38 34.29 -23.14
N HIS A 40 -2.60 34.78 -23.32
CA HIS A 40 -3.79 34.27 -22.66
C HIS A 40 -4.15 32.86 -23.16
N LYS A 41 -4.07 32.61 -24.47
CA LYS A 41 -4.25 31.27 -25.05
C LYS A 41 -3.18 30.29 -24.54
N GLN A 42 -1.96 30.75 -24.35
CA GLN A 42 -0.90 29.92 -23.77
C GLN A 42 -1.13 29.64 -22.28
N ALA A 43 -1.66 30.61 -21.51
CA ALA A 43 -2.06 30.39 -20.12
C ALA A 43 -3.24 29.41 -20.02
N LEU A 44 -4.25 29.55 -20.87
CA LEU A 44 -5.37 28.62 -20.96
C LEU A 44 -4.91 27.22 -21.33
N ARG A 45 -4.01 27.06 -22.31
CA ARG A 45 -3.41 25.77 -22.63
C ARG A 45 -2.63 25.17 -21.46
N ARG A 46 -1.88 25.96 -20.70
CA ARG A 46 -1.19 25.45 -19.51
C ARG A 46 -2.16 24.96 -18.43
N ILE A 47 -3.29 25.65 -18.27
CA ILE A 47 -4.36 25.23 -17.36
C ILE A 47 -5.03 23.96 -17.89
N GLU A 48 -5.32 23.90 -19.19
CA GLU A 48 -5.88 22.74 -19.88
C GLU A 48 -4.96 21.53 -19.82
N ASP A 49 -3.65 21.68 -20.03
CA ASP A 49 -2.66 20.61 -19.92
C ASP A 49 -2.50 20.14 -18.46
N ALA A 50 -2.60 21.07 -17.50
CA ALA A 50 -2.56 20.77 -16.07
C ALA A 50 -3.83 20.04 -15.59
N LEU A 51 -4.98 20.31 -16.19
CA LEU A 51 -6.25 19.63 -15.90
C LEU A 51 -6.40 18.32 -16.69
N GLY A 52 -5.97 18.31 -17.96
CA GLY A 52 -6.21 17.25 -18.93
C GLY A 52 -5.29 16.05 -18.81
N SER A 53 -4.15 16.18 -18.13
CA SER A 53 -3.20 15.06 -18.02
C SER A 53 -3.63 13.95 -17.08
N ASN A 54 -4.65 14.11 -16.22
CA ASN A 54 -5.09 13.03 -15.31
C ASN A 54 -6.56 13.03 -14.84
N ILE A 55 -7.44 13.93 -15.30
CA ILE A 55 -8.79 14.01 -14.69
C ILE A 55 -9.73 12.85 -15.07
N THR A 56 -9.55 12.13 -16.17
CA THR A 56 -10.45 11.00 -16.48
C THR A 56 -9.87 9.99 -17.47
N GLN A 57 -9.20 8.94 -16.97
CA GLN A 57 -9.32 7.60 -17.59
C GLN A 57 -10.57 6.86 -17.09
N THR A 58 -11.41 7.52 -16.28
CA THR A 58 -12.55 6.94 -15.56
C THR A 58 -13.91 7.27 -16.18
N TRP A 59 -13.97 8.05 -17.27
CA TRP A 59 -15.23 8.29 -17.99
C TRP A 59 -15.32 7.35 -19.19
N ASP A 60 -15.43 6.06 -18.88
CA ASP A 60 -15.95 5.10 -19.83
C ASP A 60 -17.48 5.17 -19.74
N PHE A 61 -18.14 5.64 -20.81
CA PHE A 61 -19.59 5.78 -20.86
C PHE A 61 -20.33 4.42 -20.83
N ASP A 62 -19.62 3.30 -21.04
CA ASP A 62 -20.17 1.95 -20.95
C ASP A 62 -20.04 1.33 -19.55
N LEU A 63 -19.28 1.97 -18.64
CA LEU A 63 -19.20 1.57 -17.24
C LEU A 63 -20.37 2.17 -16.46
N ASN A 64 -21.41 1.35 -16.23
CA ASN A 64 -22.48 1.66 -15.27
C ASN A 64 -21.87 2.08 -13.92
N PRO A 65 -22.05 3.34 -13.45
CA PRO A 65 -21.44 3.78 -12.21
C PRO A 65 -22.21 3.21 -11.03
N THR A 66 -21.79 2.04 -10.56
CA THR A 66 -22.30 1.42 -9.32
C THR A 66 -21.57 1.93 -8.06
N GLU A 67 -20.50 2.71 -8.22
CA GLU A 67 -19.68 3.22 -7.11
C GLU A 67 -19.14 4.63 -7.41
N LEU A 68 -19.48 5.62 -6.56
CA LEU A 68 -18.88 6.96 -6.58
C LEU A 68 -17.68 6.98 -5.63
N LYS A 69 -16.46 7.05 -6.18
CA LYS A 69 -15.22 7.15 -5.39
C LYS A 69 -14.75 8.59 -5.30
N TYR A 70 -14.76 9.13 -4.09
CA TYR A 70 -14.09 10.38 -3.75
C TYR A 70 -12.66 10.05 -3.29
N LEU A 71 -11.70 10.14 -4.21
CA LEU A 71 -10.28 10.09 -3.83
C LEU A 71 -9.79 11.53 -3.65
N PRO A 72 -9.23 11.90 -2.48
CA PRO A 72 -8.59 13.21 -2.34
C PRO A 72 -7.42 13.28 -3.32
N TYR A 73 -7.47 14.26 -4.24
CA TYR A 73 -6.43 14.52 -5.21
C TYR A 73 -5.53 15.65 -4.69
N GLU A 74 -4.38 15.26 -4.12
CA GLU A 74 -3.39 16.20 -3.60
C GLU A 74 -2.46 16.65 -4.74
N GLN A 75 -2.46 17.95 -5.05
CA GLN A 75 -1.59 18.53 -6.09
C GLN A 75 -0.20 18.91 -5.56
N VAL A 76 0.01 18.77 -4.25
CA VAL A 76 1.23 19.16 -3.56
C VAL A 76 2.12 17.95 -3.33
N GLN A 77 3.42 18.08 -3.61
CA GLN A 77 4.39 17.01 -3.37
C GLN A 77 4.63 16.85 -1.86
N VAL A 78 4.96 15.63 -1.41
CA VAL A 78 5.27 15.35 0.02
C VAL A 78 6.37 16.29 0.56
N LEU A 79 7.34 16.63 -0.28
CA LEU A 79 8.44 17.54 0.05
C LEU A 79 7.95 18.97 0.37
N ASP A 80 6.86 19.41 -0.25
CA ASP A 80 6.32 20.74 -0.05
C ASP A 80 5.52 20.86 1.25
N LEU A 81 5.00 19.74 1.76
CA LEU A 81 4.22 19.66 3.00
C LEU A 81 5.11 19.65 4.26
N ILE A 82 6.38 19.26 4.14
CA ILE A 82 7.30 19.10 5.29
C ILE A 82 8.19 20.33 5.40
N ARG A 83 7.76 21.30 6.20
CA ARG A 83 8.49 22.56 6.43
C ARG A 83 8.63 22.85 7.92
N THR A 84 9.71 22.36 8.52
CA THR A 84 10.15 22.77 9.87
C THR A 84 11.52 23.45 9.82
N GLU A 85 11.89 24.16 10.88
CA GLU A 85 13.22 24.78 11.01
C GLU A 85 14.34 23.74 11.15
N ASN A 86 14.00 22.52 11.59
CA ASN A 86 14.96 21.44 11.77
C ASN A 86 15.14 20.65 10.47
N LYS A 87 16.23 20.93 9.75
CA LYS A 87 16.57 20.24 8.48
C LYS A 87 16.77 18.74 8.62
N ILE A 88 17.23 18.25 9.79
CA ILE A 88 17.39 16.82 10.05
C ILE A 88 16.01 16.17 10.20
N CYS A 89 15.13 16.79 10.98
CA CYS A 89 13.75 16.36 11.13
C CYS A 89 13.03 16.30 9.78
N ASN A 90 13.16 17.34 8.95
CA ASN A 90 12.53 17.37 7.62
C ASN A 90 12.96 16.17 6.76
N LYS A 91 14.26 15.82 6.77
CA LYS A 91 14.77 14.65 6.03
C LYS A 91 14.19 13.34 6.56
N ILE A 92 14.19 13.16 7.88
CA ILE A 92 13.66 11.95 8.52
C ILE A 92 12.17 11.77 8.20
N ILE A 93 11.37 12.82 8.40
CA ILE A 93 9.93 12.80 8.12
C ILE A 93 9.67 12.60 6.62
N THR A 94 10.48 13.18 5.74
CA THR A 94 10.36 12.97 4.29
C THR A 94 10.53 11.49 3.92
N VAL A 95 11.55 10.83 4.47
CA VAL A 95 11.81 9.41 4.21
C VAL A 95 10.65 8.57 4.71
N PHE A 96 10.18 8.78 5.93
CA PHE A 96 9.06 8.01 6.47
C PHE A 96 7.73 8.30 5.78
N ALA A 97 7.47 9.55 5.40
CA ALA A 97 6.28 9.90 4.63
C ALA A 97 6.29 9.22 3.25
N ALA A 98 7.44 9.20 2.56
CA ALA A 98 7.58 8.49 1.29
C ALA A 98 7.33 6.97 1.45
N LEU A 99 7.89 6.35 2.50
CA LEU A 99 7.65 4.93 2.81
C LEU A 99 6.18 4.65 3.16
N CYS A 100 5.52 5.55 3.89
CA CYS A 100 4.09 5.42 4.20
C CYS A 100 3.22 5.53 2.94
N CYS A 101 3.53 6.48 2.05
CA CYS A 101 2.88 6.60 0.75
C CYS A 101 3.06 5.33 -0.09
N GLU A 102 4.26 4.76 -0.06
CA GLU A 102 4.56 3.52 -0.75
C GLU A 102 3.79 2.31 -0.17
N CYS A 103 3.75 2.14 1.15
CA CYS A 103 2.89 1.13 1.78
C CYS A 103 1.43 1.29 1.34
N LYS A 104 0.90 2.52 1.34
CA LYS A 104 -0.47 2.80 0.93
C LYS A 104 -0.72 2.44 -0.54
N PHE A 105 0.24 2.73 -1.42
CA PHE A 105 0.18 2.35 -2.83
C PHE A 105 0.15 0.83 -3.00
N LEU A 106 1.05 0.10 -2.31
CA LEU A 106 1.12 -1.36 -2.38
C LEU A 106 -0.16 -2.02 -1.84
N VAL A 107 -0.68 -1.55 -0.71
CA VAL A 107 -1.96 -2.00 -0.15
C VAL A 107 -3.09 -1.81 -1.17
N HIS A 108 -3.16 -0.64 -1.81
CA HIS A 108 -4.16 -0.36 -2.83
C HIS A 108 -4.02 -1.27 -4.06
N GLU A 109 -2.79 -1.47 -4.55
CA GLU A 109 -2.53 -2.39 -5.67
C GLU A 109 -2.98 -3.82 -5.32
N CYS A 110 -2.65 -4.32 -4.13
CA CYS A 110 -3.08 -5.63 -3.66
C CYS A 110 -4.59 -5.80 -3.70
N GLU A 111 -5.31 -4.87 -3.08
CA GLU A 111 -6.77 -4.93 -2.93
C GLU A 111 -7.52 -4.80 -4.27
N ARG A 112 -6.94 -4.08 -5.24
CA ARG A 112 -7.60 -3.79 -6.52
C ARG A 112 -7.24 -4.77 -7.62
N LYS A 113 -6.02 -5.29 -7.63
CA LYS A 113 -5.47 -6.09 -8.72
C LYS A 113 -5.37 -7.57 -8.35
N TYR A 114 -4.72 -7.88 -7.24
CA TYR A 114 -4.36 -9.27 -6.91
C TYR A 114 -5.44 -10.00 -6.13
N LEU A 115 -6.03 -9.41 -5.09
CA LEU A 115 -7.05 -10.08 -4.29
C LEU A 115 -8.28 -10.52 -5.12
N PRO A 116 -8.89 -9.66 -5.96
CA PRO A 116 -10.03 -10.09 -6.76
C PRO A 116 -9.66 -11.20 -7.73
N ALA A 117 -8.49 -11.11 -8.37
CA ALA A 117 -8.05 -12.11 -9.34
C ALA A 117 -7.81 -13.48 -8.71
N ILE A 118 -7.31 -13.54 -7.46
CA ILE A 118 -7.14 -14.80 -6.72
C ILE A 118 -8.48 -15.33 -6.23
N LEU A 119 -9.35 -14.46 -5.70
CA LEU A 119 -10.65 -14.86 -5.14
C LEU A 119 -11.58 -15.44 -6.20
N PHE A 120 -11.65 -14.81 -7.38
CA PHE A 120 -12.52 -15.24 -8.48
C PHE A 120 -11.87 -16.25 -9.42
N PHE A 121 -10.65 -16.70 -9.15
CA PHE A 121 -10.01 -17.70 -9.99
C PHE A 121 -10.82 -19.01 -9.98
N GLY A 122 -11.27 -19.43 -11.16
CA GLY A 122 -12.10 -20.63 -11.35
C GLY A 122 -13.60 -20.39 -11.28
N GLU A 123 -14.06 -19.17 -10.95
CA GLU A 123 -15.47 -18.80 -11.01
C GLU A 123 -15.90 -18.58 -12.47
N GLY A 124 -16.99 -19.23 -12.89
CA GLY A 124 -17.55 -19.09 -14.24
C GLY A 124 -16.89 -19.93 -15.35
N GLU A 125 -16.12 -20.97 -14.99
CA GLU A 125 -15.54 -21.87 -15.99
C GLU A 125 -16.59 -22.73 -16.72
N GLN A 126 -16.37 -22.95 -18.02
CA GLN A 126 -17.06 -23.97 -18.82
C GLN A 126 -16.29 -25.30 -18.71
N ASP A 127 -17.01 -26.44 -18.79
CA ASP A 127 -16.49 -27.81 -18.54
C ASP A 127 -15.32 -28.28 -19.44
N ALA A 128 -14.93 -27.50 -20.45
CA ALA A 128 -13.91 -27.89 -21.41
C ALA A 128 -12.48 -27.81 -20.81
N LYS A 129 -11.84 -28.97 -20.65
CA LYS A 129 -10.47 -29.11 -20.10
C LYS A 129 -9.41 -28.25 -20.79
N GLU A 130 -9.53 -27.99 -22.09
CA GLU A 130 -8.57 -27.15 -22.84
C GLU A 130 -8.64 -25.67 -22.43
N GLN A 131 -9.84 -25.17 -22.13
CA GLN A 131 -10.04 -23.79 -21.68
C GLN A 131 -9.49 -23.59 -20.27
N GLN A 132 -9.67 -24.57 -19.38
CA GLN A 132 -9.11 -24.56 -18.02
C GLN A 132 -7.58 -24.44 -18.01
N GLN A 133 -6.91 -25.11 -18.95
CA GLN A 133 -5.45 -25.05 -19.08
C GLN A 133 -4.98 -23.67 -19.55
N THR A 134 -5.74 -23.05 -20.45
CA THR A 134 -5.47 -21.70 -20.96
C THR A 134 -5.60 -20.65 -19.86
N TYR A 135 -6.63 -20.74 -19.03
CA TYR A 135 -6.79 -19.85 -17.88
C TYR A 135 -5.64 -19.98 -16.88
N MET A 136 -5.19 -21.19 -16.61
CA MET A 136 -4.06 -21.39 -15.71
C MET A 136 -2.74 -20.82 -16.28
N ALA A 137 -2.52 -20.94 -17.59
CA ALA A 137 -1.37 -20.32 -18.25
C ALA A 137 -1.39 -18.79 -18.14
N GLN A 138 -2.56 -18.15 -18.29
CA GLN A 138 -2.72 -16.70 -18.09
C GLN A 138 -2.51 -16.31 -16.62
N PHE A 139 -2.98 -17.15 -15.70
CA PHE A 139 -2.80 -16.96 -14.27
C PHE A 139 -1.33 -17.01 -13.86
N VAL A 140 -0.48 -17.82 -14.52
CA VAL A 140 0.98 -17.83 -14.27
C VAL A 140 1.60 -16.45 -14.51
N SER A 141 1.17 -15.70 -15.54
CA SER A 141 1.66 -14.34 -15.77
C SER A 141 1.27 -13.39 -14.64
N LEU A 142 0.05 -13.52 -14.11
CA LEU A 142 -0.37 -12.78 -12.92
C LEU A 142 0.44 -13.17 -11.69
N LEU A 143 0.72 -14.46 -11.48
CA LEU A 143 1.55 -14.93 -10.36
C LEU A 143 2.99 -14.41 -10.46
N GLN A 144 3.55 -14.31 -11.66
CA GLN A 144 4.87 -13.71 -11.86
C GLN A 144 4.89 -12.23 -11.46
N ASP A 145 3.88 -11.48 -11.89
CA ASP A 145 3.74 -10.07 -11.50
C ASP A 145 3.50 -9.92 -9.99
N LEU A 146 2.68 -10.79 -9.39
CA LEU A 146 2.48 -10.86 -7.95
C LEU A 146 3.77 -11.20 -7.18
N SER A 147 4.64 -12.06 -7.73
CA SER A 147 5.96 -12.35 -7.15
C SER A 147 6.83 -11.09 -7.09
N CYS A 148 6.83 -10.28 -8.15
CA CYS A 148 7.50 -8.98 -8.15
C CYS A 148 6.91 -8.02 -7.12
N TYR A 149 5.57 -7.94 -7.01
CA TYR A 149 4.88 -7.16 -5.98
C TYR A 149 5.29 -7.60 -4.56
N VAL A 150 5.30 -8.90 -4.28
CA VAL A 150 5.70 -9.43 -2.96
C VAL A 150 7.16 -9.08 -2.65
N ASN A 151 8.05 -9.15 -3.63
CA ASN A 151 9.44 -8.70 -3.47
C ASN A 151 9.51 -7.20 -3.14
N ARG A 152 8.66 -6.37 -3.76
CA ARG A 152 8.63 -4.95 -3.44
C ARG A 152 8.13 -4.69 -2.02
N CYS A 153 7.10 -5.39 -1.57
CA CYS A 153 6.64 -5.32 -0.17
C CYS A 153 7.76 -5.68 0.81
N ASN A 154 8.49 -6.75 0.50
CA ASN A 154 9.62 -7.23 1.29
C ASN A 154 10.70 -6.14 1.44
N GLU A 155 11.10 -5.49 0.34
CA GLU A 155 12.06 -4.38 0.34
C GLU A 155 11.59 -3.20 1.19
N VAL A 156 10.31 -2.82 1.08
CA VAL A 156 9.73 -1.70 1.84
C VAL A 156 9.75 -1.99 3.34
N VAL A 157 9.37 -3.20 3.75
CA VAL A 157 9.43 -3.63 5.17
C VAL A 157 10.85 -3.56 5.70
N VAL A 158 11.84 -4.07 4.93
CA VAL A 158 13.26 -3.99 5.31
C VAL A 158 13.70 -2.54 5.45
N ASN A 159 13.35 -1.67 4.50
CA ASN A 159 13.71 -0.26 4.53
C ASN A 159 13.11 0.45 5.75
N ILE A 160 11.81 0.26 6.04
CA ILE A 160 11.16 0.85 7.22
C ILE A 160 11.91 0.46 8.50
N LEU A 161 12.21 -0.81 8.70
CA LEU A 161 12.89 -1.28 9.91
C LEU A 161 14.33 -0.77 10.01
N GLN A 162 15.03 -0.64 8.88
CA GLN A 162 16.37 -0.06 8.85
C GLN A 162 16.36 1.45 9.12
N GLN A 163 15.41 2.21 8.57
CA GLN A 163 15.27 3.63 8.88
C GLN A 163 14.89 3.85 10.35
N LEU A 164 13.99 3.02 10.89
CA LEU A 164 13.66 3.04 12.32
C LEU A 164 14.88 2.70 13.17
N SER A 165 15.66 1.68 12.82
CA SER A 165 16.88 1.35 13.59
C SER A 165 17.93 2.46 13.53
N ALA A 166 18.11 3.09 12.36
CA ALA A 166 18.98 4.25 12.20
C ALA A 166 18.52 5.45 13.05
N LEU A 167 17.20 5.68 13.14
CA LEU A 167 16.62 6.73 13.98
C LEU A 167 16.85 6.44 15.47
N TYR A 168 16.48 5.26 15.94
CA TYR A 168 16.62 4.82 17.34
C TYR A 168 18.02 4.27 17.62
N THR A 169 19.05 5.02 17.23
CA THR A 169 20.45 4.64 17.46
C THR A 169 20.81 4.88 18.94
N PRO A 170 21.48 3.94 19.64
CA PRO A 170 21.91 4.14 21.02
C PRO A 170 22.85 5.34 21.21
N PRO A 171 22.87 5.97 22.41
CA PRO A 171 23.91 6.92 22.76
C PRO A 171 25.29 6.34 22.51
N GLY A 172 26.09 7.03 21.71
CA GLY A 172 27.45 6.62 21.45
C GLY A 172 28.23 7.70 20.71
N ILE A 173 29.53 7.69 20.93
CA ILE A 173 30.48 8.50 20.18
C ILE A 173 31.32 7.52 19.36
N GLN A 174 31.28 7.65 18.03
CA GLN A 174 32.23 6.99 17.14
C GLN A 174 33.07 8.05 16.45
N ASN A 175 34.40 7.89 16.50
CA ASN A 175 35.35 8.82 15.88
C ASN A 175 35.11 10.30 16.25
N GLY A 176 34.77 10.57 17.51
CA GLY A 176 34.52 11.92 18.02
C GLY A 176 33.21 12.57 17.55
N ARG A 177 32.32 11.82 16.87
CA ARG A 177 30.99 12.30 16.46
C ARG A 177 29.88 11.53 17.17
N SER A 178 28.80 12.24 17.52
CA SER A 178 27.57 11.60 17.98
C SER A 178 27.05 10.68 16.89
N MET A 179 26.83 9.42 17.26
CA MET A 179 26.20 8.45 16.38
C MET A 179 24.68 8.72 16.25
N ARG A 180 24.09 9.44 17.22
CA ARG A 180 22.69 9.87 17.20
C ARG A 180 22.50 11.10 16.34
N LEU A 181 21.56 11.00 15.39
CA LEU A 181 21.16 12.09 14.48
C LEU A 181 20.29 13.14 15.17
N MET A 182 19.47 12.72 16.12
CA MET A 182 18.45 13.51 16.80
C MET A 182 18.19 12.88 18.18
N ASP A 183 17.77 13.71 19.14
CA ASP A 183 17.19 13.19 20.36
C ASP A 183 15.78 12.64 20.06
N VAL A 184 15.59 11.36 20.35
CA VAL A 184 14.36 10.60 20.07
C VAL A 184 13.62 10.25 21.35
N SER A 185 14.03 10.82 22.49
CA SER A 185 13.27 10.76 23.73
C SER A 185 11.84 11.26 23.48
N ASP A 186 10.87 10.40 23.80
CA ASP A 186 9.42 10.64 23.61
C ASP A 186 8.96 10.81 22.15
N LEU A 187 9.80 10.45 21.17
CA LEU A 187 9.39 10.40 19.76
C LEU A 187 8.65 9.09 19.46
N HIS A 188 7.35 9.21 19.24
CA HIS A 188 6.47 8.11 18.86
C HIS A 188 5.93 8.31 17.45
N LEU A 189 5.99 7.27 16.62
CA LEU A 189 5.62 7.34 15.21
C LEU A 189 4.51 6.34 14.82
N PRO A 190 3.31 6.42 15.46
CA PRO A 190 2.26 5.41 15.31
C PRO A 190 1.79 5.23 13.86
N ILE A 191 1.78 6.30 13.06
CA ILE A 191 1.37 6.27 11.65
C ILE A 191 2.26 5.33 10.81
N ILE A 192 3.55 5.24 11.11
CA ILE A 192 4.47 4.34 10.40
C ILE A 192 4.10 2.89 10.71
N TYR A 193 3.81 2.59 11.97
CA TYR A 193 3.39 1.26 12.39
C TYR A 193 2.02 0.88 11.84
N ASP A 194 1.08 1.83 11.75
CA ASP A 194 -0.20 1.62 11.06
C ASP A 194 0.01 1.19 9.60
N HIS A 195 0.79 1.96 8.83
CA HIS A 195 1.07 1.64 7.43
C HIS A 195 1.87 0.34 7.25
N LEU A 196 2.83 0.06 8.14
CA LEU A 196 3.55 -1.21 8.15
C LEU A 196 2.60 -2.38 8.47
N GLY A 197 1.71 -2.20 9.45
CA GLY A 197 0.69 -3.18 9.81
C GLY A 197 -0.27 -3.47 8.66
N ASP A 198 -0.71 -2.45 7.93
CA ASP A 198 -1.58 -2.59 6.75
C ASP A 198 -0.90 -3.36 5.62
N LEU A 199 0.39 -3.10 5.37
CA LEU A 199 1.16 -3.82 4.36
C LEU A 199 1.33 -5.30 4.75
N LEU A 200 1.69 -5.58 6.00
CA LEU A 200 1.84 -6.95 6.50
C LEU A 200 0.49 -7.70 6.51
N ARG A 201 -0.61 -7.02 6.85
CA ARG A 201 -1.98 -7.56 6.71
C ARG A 201 -2.27 -7.97 5.27
N CYS A 202 -1.86 -7.19 4.28
CA CYS A 202 -2.05 -7.56 2.87
C CYS A 202 -1.34 -8.88 2.53
N LEU A 203 -0.12 -9.09 3.03
CA LEU A 203 0.61 -10.34 2.81
C LEU A 203 -0.08 -11.54 3.48
N ILE A 204 -0.61 -11.35 4.70
CA ILE A 204 -1.44 -12.38 5.37
C ILE A 204 -2.70 -12.67 4.55
N THR A 205 -3.35 -11.63 4.03
CA THR A 205 -4.58 -11.77 3.25
C THR A 205 -4.34 -12.54 1.96
N LEU A 206 -3.22 -12.30 1.27
CA LEU A 206 -2.80 -13.08 0.11
C LEU A 206 -2.62 -14.56 0.47
N ASP A 207 -1.90 -14.86 1.55
CA ASP A 207 -1.71 -16.23 2.03
C ASP A 207 -3.06 -16.94 2.31
N GLU A 208 -4.00 -16.26 2.98
CA GLU A 208 -5.33 -16.82 3.26
C GLU A 208 -6.18 -16.98 1.99
N CYS A 209 -6.07 -16.08 1.01
CA CYS A 209 -6.79 -16.18 -0.26
C CYS A 209 -6.32 -17.41 -1.06
N PHE A 210 -5.01 -17.62 -1.18
CA PHE A 210 -4.48 -18.82 -1.83
C PHE A 210 -4.88 -20.09 -1.10
N ARG A 211 -4.86 -20.10 0.25
CA ARG A 211 -5.32 -21.26 1.03
C ARG A 211 -6.81 -21.53 0.92
N SER A 212 -7.63 -20.51 0.70
CA SER A 212 -9.08 -20.63 0.61
C SER A 212 -9.55 -21.06 -0.78
N ASN A 213 -8.80 -20.74 -1.85
CA ASN A 213 -9.17 -21.09 -3.21
C ASN A 213 -8.76 -22.53 -3.58
N VAL A 214 -9.73 -23.45 -3.48
CA VAL A 214 -9.56 -24.88 -3.83
C VAL A 214 -9.22 -25.09 -5.31
N GLN A 215 -9.74 -24.24 -6.20
CA GLN A 215 -9.52 -24.36 -7.66
C GLN A 215 -8.04 -24.18 -8.02
N ILE A 216 -7.36 -23.22 -7.38
CA ILE A 216 -5.91 -23.01 -7.59
C ILE A 216 -5.14 -24.26 -7.11
N ALA A 217 -5.47 -24.78 -5.93
CA ALA A 217 -4.82 -25.93 -5.33
C ALA A 217 -4.96 -27.20 -6.19
N GLU A 218 -6.11 -27.40 -6.84
CA GLU A 218 -6.35 -28.54 -7.72
C GLU A 218 -5.71 -28.37 -9.10
N LYS A 219 -5.80 -27.18 -9.70
CA LYS A 219 -5.37 -26.92 -11.08
C LYS A 219 -3.86 -26.75 -11.20
N TRP A 220 -3.18 -26.27 -10.16
CA TRP A 220 -1.74 -26.04 -10.19
C TRP A 220 -0.90 -27.31 -10.40
N PRO A 221 -1.11 -28.41 -9.65
CA PRO A 221 -0.44 -29.67 -9.91
C PRO A 221 -0.75 -30.24 -11.30
N ALA A 222 -2.00 -30.09 -11.76
CA ALA A 222 -2.41 -30.57 -13.09
C ALA A 222 -1.66 -29.81 -14.20
N PHE A 223 -1.56 -28.49 -14.09
CA PHE A 223 -0.80 -27.66 -15.01
C PHE A 223 0.69 -28.04 -15.04
N LYS A 224 1.33 -28.22 -13.87
CA LYS A 224 2.73 -28.70 -13.81
C LYS A 224 2.93 -30.04 -14.53
N ARG A 225 2.01 -31.01 -14.36
CA ARG A 225 2.08 -32.31 -15.05
C ARG A 225 1.99 -32.16 -16.57
N ILE A 226 1.17 -31.22 -17.06
CA ILE A 226 1.07 -30.94 -18.50
C ILE A 226 2.40 -30.41 -19.02
N ILE A 227 3.00 -29.42 -18.34
CA ILE A 227 4.30 -28.87 -18.71
C ILE A 227 5.38 -29.96 -18.74
N THR A 228 5.41 -30.86 -17.74
CA THR A 228 6.31 -32.02 -17.74
C THR A 228 6.00 -32.99 -18.88
N SER A 229 4.73 -33.18 -19.25
CA SER A 229 4.32 -34.05 -20.37
C SER A 229 4.70 -33.49 -21.75
N VAL A 230 4.81 -32.17 -21.91
CA VAL A 230 5.28 -31.55 -23.17
C VAL A 230 6.71 -32.02 -23.50
N LYS A 231 7.53 -32.25 -22.48
CA LYS A 231 8.89 -32.80 -22.63
C LYS A 231 8.94 -34.18 -23.30
N ASN A 232 7.87 -34.97 -23.16
CA ASN A 232 7.76 -36.30 -23.75
C ASN A 232 7.12 -36.29 -25.14
N ASN A 233 6.50 -35.17 -25.55
CA ASN A 233 5.78 -35.01 -26.83
C ASN A 233 6.34 -33.85 -27.65
N VAL A 234 7.67 -33.76 -27.73
CA VAL A 234 8.41 -32.68 -28.40
C VAL A 234 8.00 -32.53 -29.87
N ASP A 235 7.79 -33.64 -30.57
CA ASP A 235 7.53 -33.66 -32.01
C ASP A 235 6.20 -32.98 -32.42
N LYS A 236 5.29 -32.78 -31.46
CA LYS A 236 3.97 -32.15 -31.69
C LYS A 236 3.92 -30.68 -31.31
N VAL A 237 4.96 -30.15 -30.68
CA VAL A 237 4.92 -28.83 -30.05
C VAL A 237 6.13 -28.01 -30.52
N GLN A 238 5.89 -26.94 -31.28
CA GLN A 238 6.94 -26.02 -31.76
C GLN A 238 7.48 -25.12 -30.63
N ILE A 239 8.02 -25.71 -29.57
CA ILE A 239 8.63 -24.99 -28.45
C ILE A 239 10.14 -25.13 -28.51
N ASP A 240 10.84 -24.03 -28.25
CA ASP A 240 12.27 -24.02 -27.97
C ASP A 240 12.54 -24.74 -26.64
N LEU A 241 12.95 -26.01 -26.74
CA LEU A 241 13.23 -26.89 -25.60
C LEU A 241 14.29 -26.32 -24.64
N SER A 242 15.14 -25.39 -25.09
CA SER A 242 16.14 -24.76 -24.23
C SER A 242 15.52 -23.87 -23.14
N ARG A 243 14.30 -23.37 -23.35
CA ARG A 243 13.59 -22.47 -22.42
C ARG A 243 12.74 -23.19 -21.40
N LEU A 244 12.39 -24.46 -21.66
CA LEU A 244 11.52 -25.24 -20.79
C LEU A 244 12.07 -25.41 -19.36
N PRO A 245 13.37 -25.71 -19.14
CA PRO A 245 13.93 -25.80 -17.79
C PRO A 245 13.87 -24.49 -17.02
N ALA A 246 14.04 -23.35 -17.69
CA ALA A 246 13.93 -22.04 -17.07
C ALA A 246 12.48 -21.76 -16.64
N PHE A 247 11.51 -22.15 -17.46
CA PHE A 247 10.10 -22.04 -17.12
C PHE A 247 9.70 -22.95 -15.94
N GLU A 248 10.13 -24.21 -15.92
CA GLU A 248 9.91 -25.11 -14.78
C GLU A 248 10.47 -24.54 -13.48
N LYS A 249 11.66 -23.91 -13.52
CA LYS A 249 12.25 -23.24 -12.37
C LYS A 249 11.40 -22.06 -11.88
N ILE A 250 10.82 -21.28 -12.80
CA ILE A 250 9.89 -20.20 -12.45
C ILE A 250 8.66 -20.76 -11.75
N LEU A 251 8.05 -21.83 -12.27
CA LEU A 251 6.88 -22.45 -11.65
C LEU A 251 7.18 -22.90 -10.21
N VAL A 252 8.30 -23.60 -10.00
CA VAL A 252 8.70 -24.03 -8.64
C VAL A 252 8.93 -22.82 -7.72
N ALA A 253 9.54 -21.75 -8.22
CA ALA A 253 9.75 -20.53 -7.45
C ALA A 253 8.42 -19.84 -7.06
N LEU A 254 7.47 -19.75 -8.01
CA LEU A 254 6.14 -19.18 -7.76
C LEU A 254 5.35 -19.99 -6.74
N GLU A 255 5.40 -21.32 -6.83
CA GLU A 255 4.76 -22.20 -5.85
C GLU A 255 5.31 -21.98 -4.44
N GLY A 256 6.64 -22.03 -4.29
CA GLY A 256 7.29 -21.85 -2.99
C GLY A 256 7.12 -20.46 -2.39
N GLN A 257 7.05 -19.42 -3.23
CA GLN A 257 6.90 -18.04 -2.76
C GLN A 257 5.44 -17.69 -2.44
N LEU A 258 4.49 -18.12 -3.27
CA LEU A 258 3.10 -17.64 -3.25
C LEU A 258 2.11 -18.70 -2.78
N LEU A 259 2.17 -19.91 -3.34
CA LEU A 259 1.11 -20.92 -3.17
C LEU A 259 1.27 -21.74 -1.88
N ASP A 260 2.49 -21.86 -1.36
CA ASP A 260 2.77 -22.58 -0.11
C ASP A 260 2.26 -21.86 1.16
N GLY A 261 1.61 -20.68 1.01
CA GLY A 261 1.07 -19.91 2.12
C GLY A 261 2.15 -19.31 3.02
N ARG A 262 3.31 -18.98 2.43
CA ARG A 262 4.52 -18.49 3.10
C ARG A 262 4.85 -17.03 2.77
N ILE A 263 3.96 -16.29 2.10
CA ILE A 263 4.22 -14.90 1.69
C ILE A 263 4.57 -14.04 2.91
N PHE A 264 3.71 -14.05 3.94
CA PHE A 264 3.98 -13.30 5.17
C PHE A 264 5.19 -13.84 5.92
N GLN A 265 5.38 -15.17 5.97
CA GLN A 265 6.51 -15.77 6.69
C GLN A 265 7.84 -15.34 6.10
N ASN A 266 7.96 -15.44 4.77
CA ASN A 266 9.15 -15.06 4.03
C ASN A 266 9.47 -13.57 4.24
N CYS A 267 8.44 -12.72 4.36
CA CYS A 267 8.62 -11.29 4.64
C CYS A 267 9.22 -11.02 6.03
N ILE A 268 8.76 -11.70 7.08
CA ILE A 268 9.26 -11.45 8.44
C ILE A 268 10.58 -12.18 8.71
N GLU A 269 10.95 -13.17 7.91
CA GLU A 269 12.20 -13.94 8.01
C GLU A 269 13.37 -13.36 7.21
N GLN A 270 13.18 -12.20 6.60
CA GLN A 270 14.22 -11.51 5.83
C GLN A 270 15.45 -11.16 6.68
N ILE A 271 16.57 -10.94 5.99
CA ILE A 271 17.79 -10.42 6.60
C ILE A 271 17.65 -8.92 6.76
N PHE A 272 17.36 -8.47 7.99
CA PHE A 272 17.21 -7.04 8.30
C PHE A 272 18.55 -6.34 8.61
N ASP A 273 19.51 -7.08 9.16
CA ASP A 273 20.83 -6.57 9.57
C ASP A 273 21.77 -6.47 8.36
N THR A 274 21.66 -5.39 7.59
CA THR A 274 22.55 -5.12 6.44
C THR A 274 23.34 -3.83 6.62
N ALA A 275 22.73 -2.67 6.36
CA ALA A 275 23.35 -1.36 6.54
C ALA A 275 23.37 -0.93 8.02
N VAL A 276 22.41 -1.42 8.81
CA VAL A 276 22.24 -1.11 10.23
C VAL A 276 21.84 -2.36 11.00
N THR A 277 22.15 -2.39 12.29
CA THR A 277 21.78 -3.50 13.17
C THR A 277 20.36 -3.28 13.71
N VAL A 278 19.38 -4.00 13.18
CA VAL A 278 17.97 -3.95 13.60
C VAL A 278 17.72 -4.91 14.77
N THR A 279 18.20 -6.15 14.68
CA THR A 279 17.86 -7.23 15.63
C THR A 279 18.46 -7.05 17.02
N LYS A 280 19.55 -6.28 17.14
CA LYS A 280 20.24 -5.99 18.41
C LYS A 280 20.11 -4.51 18.82
N ASN A 281 19.00 -3.87 18.45
CA ASN A 281 18.71 -2.49 18.85
C ASN A 281 17.69 -2.45 20.00
N PRO A 282 18.12 -2.23 21.26
CA PRO A 282 17.23 -2.25 22.41
C PRO A 282 16.26 -1.06 22.45
N LEU A 283 16.67 0.11 21.95
CA LEU A 283 15.79 1.29 21.90
C LEU A 283 14.64 1.07 20.92
N LEU A 284 14.95 0.58 19.72
CA LEU A 284 13.92 0.23 18.75
C LEU A 284 13.02 -0.89 19.26
N GLN A 285 13.59 -1.89 19.94
CA GLN A 285 12.82 -3.00 20.50
C GLN A 285 11.75 -2.52 21.48
N GLU A 286 12.12 -1.65 22.43
CA GLU A 286 11.20 -1.09 23.43
C GLU A 286 10.14 -0.22 22.78
N GLU A 287 10.54 0.66 21.86
CA GLU A 287 9.63 1.54 21.14
C GLU A 287 8.63 0.74 20.29
N PHE A 288 9.08 -0.28 19.57
CA PHE A 288 8.22 -1.13 18.76
C PHE A 288 7.19 -1.87 19.65
N ALA A 289 7.60 -2.43 20.78
CA ALA A 289 6.67 -3.06 21.72
C ALA A 289 5.63 -2.06 22.26
N LEU A 290 6.06 -0.82 22.56
CA LEU A 290 5.20 0.26 23.03
C LEU A 290 4.19 0.67 21.95
N MET A 291 4.61 0.79 20.69
CA MET A 291 3.75 1.11 19.55
C MET A 291 2.66 0.05 19.33
N ILE A 292 3.02 -1.24 19.32
CA ILE A 292 2.03 -2.34 19.21
C ILE A 292 0.97 -2.23 20.31
N ARG A 293 1.39 -1.91 21.55
CA ARG A 293 0.49 -1.74 22.68
C ARG A 293 -0.43 -0.54 22.52
N GLN A 294 0.09 0.61 22.09
CA GLN A 294 -0.71 1.81 21.85
C GLN A 294 -1.74 1.59 20.73
N LEU A 295 -1.33 0.99 19.61
CA LEU A 295 -2.24 0.66 18.51
C LEU A 295 -3.38 -0.25 19.00
N LEU A 296 -3.07 -1.27 19.80
CA LEU A 296 -4.09 -2.16 20.34
C LEU A 296 -5.08 -1.42 21.24
N VAL A 297 -4.59 -0.63 22.20
CA VAL A 297 -5.43 0.16 23.12
C VAL A 297 -6.34 1.13 22.36
N ASN A 298 -5.87 1.68 21.24
CA ASN A 298 -6.66 2.62 20.44
C ASN A 298 -7.82 1.95 19.68
N ILE A 299 -7.67 0.69 19.27
CA ILE A 299 -8.69 -0.01 18.47
C ILE A 299 -9.59 -0.92 19.30
N GLU A 300 -9.07 -1.56 20.35
CA GLU A 300 -9.76 -2.62 21.11
C GLU A 300 -11.11 -2.19 21.71
N PRO A 301 -11.30 -0.94 22.20
CA PRO A 301 -12.59 -0.49 22.71
C PRO A 301 -13.68 -0.35 21.64
N LYS A 302 -13.29 -0.24 20.35
CA LYS A 302 -14.22 -0.05 19.22
C LYS A 302 -14.57 -1.35 18.51
N LEU A 303 -13.84 -2.43 18.80
CA LEU A 303 -14.02 -3.73 18.16
C LEU A 303 -15.37 -4.35 18.56
N GLY A 304 -16.19 -4.68 17.57
CA GLY A 304 -17.53 -5.26 17.79
C GLY A 304 -18.65 -4.24 18.00
N GLU A 305 -18.34 -2.94 18.02
CA GLU A 305 -19.33 -1.87 18.13
C GLU A 305 -20.04 -1.61 16.79
N PHE A 306 -21.25 -1.03 16.81
CA PHE A 306 -22.04 -0.78 15.59
C PHE A 306 -21.37 0.22 14.63
N ASN A 307 -20.60 1.17 15.16
CA ASN A 307 -19.89 2.19 14.39
C ASN A 307 -18.45 1.76 14.01
N GLU A 308 -18.13 0.47 14.13
CA GLU A 308 -16.85 -0.08 13.72
C GLU A 308 -16.69 0.02 12.19
N LEU A 309 -15.64 0.70 11.73
CA LEU A 309 -15.33 0.83 10.29
C LEU A 309 -14.27 -0.20 9.87
N ASP A 310 -13.02 0.01 10.26
CA ASP A 310 -11.85 -0.75 9.80
C ASP A 310 -11.06 -1.42 10.95
N GLY A 311 -11.60 -1.39 12.17
CA GLY A 311 -10.93 -1.85 13.38
C GLY A 311 -10.43 -3.29 13.31
N ARG A 312 -11.22 -4.20 12.71
CA ARG A 312 -10.84 -5.62 12.57
C ARG A 312 -9.66 -5.84 11.66
N LEU A 313 -9.57 -5.09 10.55
CA LEU A 313 -8.45 -5.20 9.63
C LEU A 313 -7.17 -4.63 10.27
N LYS A 314 -7.28 -3.50 10.98
CA LYS A 314 -6.20 -2.96 11.79
C LYS A 314 -5.71 -3.95 12.85
N TYR A 315 -6.63 -4.68 13.49
CA TYR A 315 -6.27 -5.73 14.45
C TYR A 315 -5.43 -6.85 13.82
N VAL A 316 -5.73 -7.27 12.59
CA VAL A 316 -4.89 -8.23 11.85
C VAL A 316 -3.48 -7.67 11.64
N GLY A 317 -3.36 -6.39 11.27
CA GLY A 317 -2.08 -5.69 11.15
C GLY A 317 -1.29 -5.68 12.47
N ILE A 318 -1.95 -5.44 13.61
CA ILE A 318 -1.32 -5.48 14.93
C ILE A 318 -0.81 -6.89 15.26
N CYS A 319 -1.58 -7.95 14.96
CA CYS A 319 -1.10 -9.33 15.10
C CYS A 319 0.14 -9.58 14.24
N ALA A 320 0.18 -9.04 13.02
CA ALA A 320 1.31 -9.15 12.11
C ALA A 320 2.56 -8.44 12.67
N LEU A 321 2.41 -7.21 13.18
CA LEU A 321 3.46 -6.45 13.83
C LEU A 321 4.00 -7.17 15.07
N PHE A 322 3.13 -7.79 15.87
CA PHE A 322 3.54 -8.59 17.02
C PHE A 322 4.38 -9.81 16.61
N CYS A 323 3.98 -10.53 15.56
CA CYS A 323 4.79 -11.61 15.01
C CYS A 323 6.14 -11.12 14.48
N LEU A 324 6.19 -9.98 13.79
CA LEU A 324 7.42 -9.37 13.32
C LEU A 324 8.35 -8.96 14.47
N HIS A 325 7.81 -8.30 15.50
CA HIS A 325 8.57 -7.95 16.71
C HIS A 325 9.18 -9.19 17.38
N TYR A 326 8.37 -10.22 17.57
CA TYR A 326 8.85 -11.49 18.12
C TYR A 326 9.92 -12.14 17.23
N GLN A 327 9.76 -12.09 15.91
CA GLN A 327 10.72 -12.62 14.95
C GLN A 327 12.09 -11.92 15.03
N LEU A 328 12.08 -10.60 15.16
CA LEU A 328 13.29 -9.77 15.24
C LEU A 328 14.04 -9.96 16.56
N TYR A 329 13.33 -9.96 17.69
CA TYR A 329 13.95 -9.82 19.01
C TYR A 329 13.87 -11.06 19.90
N ARG A 330 13.02 -12.04 19.57
CA ARG A 330 12.85 -13.30 20.33
C ARG A 330 12.53 -13.07 21.82
N VAL A 331 11.76 -12.03 22.13
CA VAL A 331 11.39 -11.68 23.51
C VAL A 331 9.94 -12.08 23.81
N ASP A 332 9.77 -12.83 24.90
CA ASP A 332 8.47 -13.28 25.38
C ASP A 332 7.77 -12.18 26.22
N ASP A 333 6.90 -11.38 25.61
CA ASP A 333 5.97 -10.50 26.35
C ASP A 333 4.63 -11.22 26.58
N LYS A 334 4.53 -11.95 27.70
CA LYS A 334 3.31 -12.65 28.11
C LYS A 334 2.10 -11.72 28.28
N ARG A 335 2.32 -10.48 28.73
CA ARG A 335 1.24 -9.52 28.99
C ARG A 335 0.66 -9.02 27.68
N GLN A 336 1.52 -8.64 26.75
CA GLN A 336 1.10 -8.20 25.42
C GLN A 336 0.49 -9.34 24.61
N LEU A 337 1.08 -10.55 24.64
CA LEU A 337 0.49 -11.74 24.02
C LEU A 337 -0.92 -11.99 24.55
N LYS A 338 -1.12 -11.94 25.88
CA LYS A 338 -2.45 -12.14 26.47
C LYS A 338 -3.46 -11.07 26.05
N ALA A 339 -3.04 -9.80 25.98
CA ALA A 339 -3.89 -8.70 25.53
C ALA A 339 -4.34 -8.88 24.08
N ILE A 340 -3.42 -9.24 23.18
CA ILE A 340 -3.75 -9.56 21.78
C ILE A 340 -4.63 -10.80 21.71
N TRP A 341 -4.30 -11.84 22.49
CA TRP A 341 -5.03 -13.11 22.50
C TRP A 341 -6.49 -12.90 22.86
N ASP A 342 -6.78 -12.17 23.94
CA ASP A 342 -8.12 -12.01 24.52
C ASP A 342 -9.12 -11.24 23.65
N VAL A 343 -8.68 -10.61 22.56
CA VAL A 343 -9.57 -9.93 21.60
C VAL A 343 -10.62 -10.88 21.00
N TYR A 344 -10.37 -12.20 20.97
CA TYR A 344 -11.34 -13.21 20.53
C TYR A 344 -12.70 -13.11 21.26
N LYS A 345 -12.69 -12.59 22.50
CA LYS A 345 -13.91 -12.40 23.30
C LYS A 345 -14.88 -11.41 22.64
N LYS A 346 -14.34 -10.41 21.95
CA LYS A 346 -15.10 -9.38 21.19
C LYS A 346 -15.26 -9.79 19.74
N VAL A 347 -14.16 -10.16 19.09
CA VAL A 347 -14.10 -10.48 17.66
C VAL A 347 -13.42 -11.85 17.48
N PRO A 348 -14.19 -12.95 17.55
CA PRO A 348 -13.63 -14.30 17.43
C PRO A 348 -13.23 -14.65 16.00
N ILE A 349 -13.81 -13.98 14.99
CA ILE A 349 -13.57 -14.18 13.56
C ILE A 349 -13.48 -12.82 12.88
N VAL A 350 -12.47 -12.65 12.03
CA VAL A 350 -12.30 -11.48 11.14
C VAL A 350 -12.47 -11.93 9.70
N TYR A 351 -13.22 -11.18 8.90
CA TYR A 351 -13.28 -11.37 7.46
C TYR A 351 -12.23 -10.47 6.82
N LEU A 352 -11.29 -11.07 6.07
CA LEU A 352 -10.20 -10.31 5.43
C LEU A 352 -10.66 -9.69 4.12
N CYS A 353 -11.28 -10.49 3.26
CA CYS A 353 -11.88 -10.07 2.00
C CYS A 353 -12.87 -11.14 1.52
N GLY A 354 -14.01 -10.73 0.95
CA GLY A 354 -15.04 -11.66 0.49
C GLY A 354 -15.47 -12.64 1.59
N ASN A 355 -15.41 -13.94 1.29
CA ASN A 355 -15.71 -15.04 2.21
C ASN A 355 -14.49 -15.56 2.99
N VAL A 356 -13.30 -14.98 2.82
CA VAL A 356 -12.07 -15.42 3.49
C VAL A 356 -12.11 -15.01 4.96
N SER A 357 -12.30 -16.02 5.83
CA SER A 357 -12.32 -15.85 7.28
C SER A 357 -10.96 -16.13 7.91
N TRP A 358 -10.64 -15.38 8.95
CA TRP A 358 -9.37 -15.45 9.65
C TRP A 358 -9.57 -15.37 11.17
N THR A 359 -8.70 -16.04 11.92
CA THR A 359 -8.74 -16.04 13.38
C THR A 359 -7.34 -15.79 13.96
N ALA A 360 -7.23 -14.78 14.83
CA ALA A 360 -5.96 -14.37 15.40
C ALA A 360 -5.29 -15.47 16.21
N ASN A 361 -6.06 -16.19 17.03
CA ASN A 361 -5.54 -17.22 17.91
C ASN A 361 -4.90 -18.39 17.12
N LYS A 362 -5.55 -18.82 16.03
CA LYS A 362 -4.98 -19.84 15.13
C LYS A 362 -3.72 -19.30 14.47
N PHE A 363 -3.79 -18.10 13.89
CA PHE A 363 -2.64 -17.47 13.23
C PHE A 363 -1.42 -17.39 14.15
N LEU A 364 -1.58 -16.90 15.39
CA LEU A 364 -0.50 -16.78 16.37
C LEU A 364 0.13 -18.14 16.71
N LEU A 365 -0.68 -19.20 16.86
CA LEU A 365 -0.19 -20.54 17.16
C LEU A 365 0.47 -21.23 15.96
N ASP A 366 -0.07 -21.03 14.75
CA ASP A 366 0.50 -21.54 13.51
C ASP A 366 1.87 -20.91 13.24
N LYS A 367 2.04 -19.62 13.60
CA LYS A 367 3.33 -18.92 13.50
C LYS A 367 4.31 -19.32 14.59
N TYR A 368 3.86 -19.37 15.84
CA TYR A 368 4.71 -19.69 16.97
C TYR A 368 3.99 -20.60 17.96
N SER A 369 4.13 -21.90 17.75
CA SER A 369 3.53 -22.93 18.62
C SER A 369 3.93 -22.80 20.09
N GLN A 370 5.09 -22.22 20.39
CA GLN A 370 5.55 -21.94 21.75
C GLN A 370 4.69 -20.93 22.51
N PHE A 371 3.91 -20.08 21.83
CA PHE A 371 2.96 -19.19 22.49
C PHE A 371 1.91 -19.95 23.30
N ALA A 372 1.58 -21.19 22.91
CA ALA A 372 0.72 -22.06 23.71
C ALA A 372 1.27 -22.32 25.12
N LYS A 373 2.60 -22.32 25.31
CA LYS A 373 3.24 -22.51 26.62
C LYS A 373 3.17 -21.25 27.49
N LEU A 374 2.98 -20.08 26.87
CA LEU A 374 2.88 -18.79 27.55
C LEU A 374 1.44 -18.48 28.00
N LEU A 375 0.46 -19.25 27.50
CA LEU A 375 -0.97 -19.14 27.77
C LEU A 375 -1.43 -20.29 28.67
N ASP A 376 -2.48 -20.06 29.47
CA ASP A 376 -3.07 -21.10 30.29
C ASP A 376 -4.00 -22.01 29.46
N LYS A 377 -4.06 -23.31 29.82
CA LYS A 377 -4.88 -24.30 29.09
C LYS A 377 -6.36 -23.91 28.97
N LYS A 378 -6.91 -23.22 29.98
CA LYS A 378 -8.28 -22.73 29.96
C LYS A 378 -8.48 -21.65 28.89
N ALA A 379 -7.55 -20.71 28.76
CA ALA A 379 -7.59 -19.69 27.71
C ALA A 379 -7.53 -20.29 26.29
N LEU A 380 -6.79 -21.39 26.08
CA LEU A 380 -6.75 -22.08 24.79
C LEU A 380 -8.10 -22.74 24.44
N GLN A 381 -8.72 -23.42 25.40
CA GLN A 381 -10.02 -24.09 25.20
C GLN A 381 -11.18 -23.11 25.03
N ALA A 382 -11.13 -21.96 25.71
CA ALA A 382 -12.17 -20.94 25.67
C ALA A 382 -12.36 -20.30 24.28
N VAL A 383 -11.29 -20.24 23.46
CA VAL A 383 -11.34 -19.68 22.10
C VAL A 383 -12.33 -20.45 21.22
N GLU A 384 -12.23 -21.79 21.23
CA GLU A 384 -13.09 -22.64 20.40
C GLU A 384 -14.55 -22.53 20.82
N GLN A 385 -14.81 -22.60 22.13
CA GLN A 385 -16.14 -22.48 22.69
C GLN A 385 -16.78 -21.13 22.33
N GLN A 386 -16.05 -20.03 22.52
CA GLN A 386 -16.54 -18.69 22.18
C GLN A 386 -16.85 -18.56 20.69
N ARG A 387 -16.04 -19.16 19.82
CA ARG A 387 -16.27 -19.13 18.37
C ARG A 387 -17.56 -19.86 17.98
N ILE A 388 -17.79 -21.06 18.53
CA ILE A 388 -19.02 -21.83 18.28
C ILE A 388 -20.24 -21.04 18.75
N THR A 389 -20.20 -20.49 19.97
CA THR A 389 -21.30 -19.67 20.51
C THR A 389 -21.56 -18.43 19.66
N TYR A 390 -20.51 -17.74 19.20
CA TYR A 390 -20.65 -16.58 18.32
C TYR A 390 -21.35 -16.92 17.00
N LEU A 391 -20.97 -18.03 16.35
CA LEU A 391 -21.59 -18.49 15.10
C LEU A 391 -23.07 -18.85 15.29
N GLN A 392 -23.41 -19.59 16.37
CA GLN A 392 -24.81 -19.93 16.70
C GLN A 392 -25.67 -18.68 16.96
N ASN A 393 -25.11 -17.68 17.66
CA ASN A 393 -25.79 -16.41 17.90
C ASN A 393 -26.02 -15.61 16.62
N LYS A 394 -25.07 -15.65 15.67
CA LYS A 394 -25.23 -15.02 14.35
C LYS A 394 -26.28 -15.74 13.50
N GLU A 395 -26.26 -17.07 13.46
CA GLU A 395 -27.22 -17.88 12.71
C GLU A 395 -28.67 -17.65 13.19
N SER A 396 -28.88 -17.64 14.51
CA SER A 396 -30.18 -17.33 15.14
C SER A 396 -30.64 -15.88 14.94
N SER A 397 -29.70 -14.94 14.73
CA SER A 397 -30.03 -13.55 14.41
C SER A 397 -30.36 -13.33 12.93
N LEU A 398 -29.89 -14.21 12.04
CA LEU A 398 -30.15 -14.17 10.60
C LEU A 398 -31.46 -14.88 10.20
N THR A 399 -31.99 -15.74 11.07
CA THR A 399 -33.25 -16.47 10.86
C THR A 399 -34.49 -15.69 11.32
N LYS A 400 -34.31 -14.41 11.69
CA LYS A 400 -35.37 -13.40 11.83
C LYS A 400 -35.17 -12.35 10.75
#